data_AF-A0A9W5UYV5-F1
#
_entry.id   AF-A0A9W5UYV5-F1
#
_cell.length_a   1.000
_cell.length_b   1.000
_cell.length_c   1.000
_cell.angle_alpha   90.00
_cell.angle_beta   90.00
_cell.angle_gamma   90.00
#
_symmetry.space_group_name_H-M   'P 1'
#
loop_
_entity.id
_entity.type
_entity.pdbx_description
1 polymer ?
#
loop_
_entity_poly.entity_id
_entity_poly.type
_entity_poly.pdbx_seq_one_letter_code
_entity_poly.pdbx_strand_id
1 'polypeptide(L)'
;MKEIEKYMTPAEASYKWGIKRATLKNKISPSTLNEEQKEELHKMIEEGLIKFFLAPNGTRKEWIISRDAMFVWFGEPRISKNLFRIYGIICTKKDIFYDT
;
A
#
# COMPACT_ATOMS: atom_id res chain seq x y z
N MET A 1 10.94 5.97 -13.36
CA MET A 1 10.75 4.93 -12.33
C MET A 1 11.16 3.60 -12.90
N LYS A 2 11.85 2.77 -12.11
CA LYS A 2 12.19 1.41 -12.56
C LYS A 2 10.93 0.53 -12.47
N GLU A 3 10.77 -0.42 -13.36
CA GLU A 3 9.57 -1.29 -13.39
C GLU A 3 9.39 -2.07 -12.08
N ILE A 4 10.49 -2.49 -11.47
CA ILE A 4 10.47 -3.21 -10.20
C ILE A 4 9.88 -2.38 -9.05
N GLU A 5 9.99 -1.04 -9.09
CA GLU A 5 9.46 -0.12 -8.07
C GLU A 5 7.93 0.04 -8.14
N LYS A 6 7.30 -0.52 -9.19
CA LYS A 6 5.85 -0.61 -9.33
C LYS A 6 5.26 -1.72 -8.47
N TYR A 7 6.05 -2.70 -8.05
CA TYR A 7 5.57 -3.82 -7.25
C TYR A 7 6.10 -3.73 -5.83
N MET A 8 5.32 -4.23 -4.88
CA MET A 8 5.68 -4.19 -3.47
C MET A 8 5.05 -5.34 -2.69
N THR A 9 5.66 -5.67 -1.56
CA THR A 9 5.09 -6.62 -0.62
C THR A 9 3.95 -5.97 0.18
N PRO A 10 2.98 -6.73 0.73
CA PRO A 10 1.96 -6.19 1.62
C PRO A 10 2.54 -5.44 2.82
N ALA A 11 3.72 -5.87 3.28
CA ALA A 11 4.48 -5.21 4.33
C ALA A 11 4.93 -3.81 3.92
N GLU A 12 5.46 -3.67 2.72
CA GLU A 12 5.92 -2.40 2.15
C GLU A 12 4.74 -1.50 1.77
N ALA A 13 3.67 -2.04 1.19
CA ALA A 13 2.43 -1.33 0.89
C ALA A 13 1.80 -0.72 2.15
N SER A 14 1.73 -1.53 3.23
CA SER A 14 1.28 -1.09 4.55
C SER A 14 2.09 0.10 5.05
N TYR A 15 3.43 0.02 4.91
CA TYR A 15 4.33 1.09 5.31
C TYR A 15 4.12 2.35 4.47
N LYS A 16 4.01 2.23 3.14
CA LYS A 16 3.88 3.36 2.18
C LYS A 16 2.52 4.07 2.19
N TRP A 17 1.43 3.37 2.49
CA TRP A 17 0.09 3.98 2.59
C TRP A 17 -0.32 4.31 4.03
N GLY A 18 0.43 3.87 5.04
CA GLY A 18 0.06 4.05 6.44
C GLY A 18 -1.18 3.23 6.85
N ILE A 19 -1.39 2.08 6.20
CA ILE A 19 -2.54 1.19 6.44
C ILE A 19 -2.09 0.01 7.29
N LYS A 20 -2.93 -0.46 8.21
CA LYS A 20 -2.64 -1.66 9.01
C LYS A 20 -2.51 -2.90 8.11
N ARG A 21 -1.48 -3.72 8.33
CA ARG A 21 -1.28 -4.99 7.60
C ARG A 21 -2.50 -5.91 7.61
N ALA A 22 -3.26 -5.93 8.70
CA ALA A 22 -4.48 -6.71 8.82
C ALA A 22 -5.56 -6.30 7.79
N THR A 23 -5.69 -5.00 7.51
CA THR A 23 -6.64 -4.48 6.50
C THR A 23 -6.26 -4.94 5.09
N LEU A 24 -4.96 -4.91 4.76
CA LEU A 24 -4.46 -5.45 3.49
C LEU A 24 -4.68 -6.97 3.41
N LYS A 25 -4.42 -7.69 4.51
CA LYS A 25 -4.65 -9.13 4.58
C LYS A 25 -6.13 -9.48 4.31
N ASN A 26 -7.06 -8.71 4.86
CA ASN A 26 -8.49 -8.93 4.64
C ASN A 26 -8.90 -8.70 3.18
N LYS A 27 -8.22 -7.79 2.47
CA LYS A 27 -8.47 -7.49 1.04
C LYS A 27 -7.91 -8.55 0.08
N ILE A 28 -6.83 -9.21 0.44
CA ILE A 28 -6.18 -10.23 -0.41
C ILE A 28 -6.53 -11.67 -0.01
N SER A 29 -7.07 -11.89 1.19
CA SER A 29 -7.36 -13.25 1.66
C SER A 29 -8.77 -13.67 1.23
N PRO A 30 -8.89 -14.65 0.31
CA PRO A 30 -10.20 -15.05 -0.22
C PRO A 30 -11.12 -15.64 0.87
N SER A 31 -10.56 -16.15 1.97
CA SER A 31 -11.32 -16.73 3.08
C SER A 31 -12.13 -15.71 3.88
N THR A 32 -11.76 -14.42 3.82
CA THR A 32 -12.41 -13.35 4.60
C THR A 32 -13.29 -12.43 3.74
N LEU A 33 -13.42 -12.70 2.45
CA LEU A 33 -14.06 -11.83 1.46
C LEU A 33 -15.48 -12.29 1.11
N ASN A 34 -16.36 -11.32 0.90
CA ASN A 34 -17.67 -11.52 0.28
C ASN A 34 -17.50 -11.90 -1.21
N GLU A 35 -18.55 -12.45 -1.84
CA GLU A 35 -18.50 -12.89 -3.24
C GLU A 35 -18.10 -11.77 -4.22
N GLU A 36 -18.69 -10.58 -4.08
CA GLU A 36 -18.34 -9.40 -4.89
C GLU A 36 -16.87 -8.99 -4.76
N GLN A 37 -16.31 -9.07 -3.56
CA GLN A 37 -14.92 -8.70 -3.31
C GLN A 37 -13.95 -9.77 -3.83
N LYS A 38 -14.38 -11.04 -3.87
CA LYS A 38 -13.61 -12.10 -4.53
C LYS A 38 -13.55 -11.85 -6.02
N GLU A 39 -14.67 -11.47 -6.65
CA GLU A 39 -14.68 -11.13 -8.08
C GLU A 39 -13.77 -9.94 -8.39
N GLU A 40 -13.81 -8.88 -7.58
CA GLU A 40 -12.91 -7.74 -7.71
C GLU A 40 -11.44 -8.18 -7.61
N LEU A 41 -11.11 -9.03 -6.63
CA LEU A 41 -9.76 -9.58 -6.47
C LEU A 41 -9.35 -10.44 -7.67
N HIS A 42 -10.26 -11.26 -8.20
CA HIS A 42 -10.01 -12.08 -9.39
C HIS A 42 -9.73 -11.21 -10.63
N LYS A 43 -10.52 -10.15 -10.86
CA LYS A 43 -10.29 -9.19 -11.94
C LYS A 43 -8.91 -8.54 -11.82
N MET A 44 -8.52 -8.11 -10.62
CA MET A 44 -7.19 -7.53 -10.38
C MET A 44 -6.04 -8.53 -10.60
N ILE A 45 -6.27 -9.82 -10.37
CA ILE A 45 -5.30 -10.87 -10.69
C ILE A 45 -5.18 -11.05 -12.21
N GLU A 46 -6.31 -11.08 -12.92
CA GLU A 46 -6.36 -11.20 -14.39
C GLU A 46 -5.72 -9.99 -15.09
N GLU A 47 -5.97 -8.78 -14.58
CA GLU A 47 -5.35 -7.53 -15.06
C GLU A 47 -3.85 -7.45 -14.73
N GLY A 48 -3.32 -8.37 -13.93
CA GLY A 48 -1.90 -8.41 -13.55
C GLY A 48 -1.51 -7.36 -12.50
N LEU A 49 -2.49 -6.77 -11.81
CA LEU A 49 -2.27 -5.80 -10.74
C LEU A 49 -1.85 -6.48 -9.44
N ILE A 50 -2.29 -7.72 -9.22
CA ILE A 50 -1.98 -8.51 -8.03
C ILE A 50 -1.50 -9.89 -8.45
N LYS A 51 -0.46 -10.37 -7.78
CA LYS A 51 0.05 -11.73 -7.96
C LYS A 51 0.23 -12.38 -6.60
N PHE A 52 -0.03 -13.69 -6.53
CA PHE A 52 0.44 -14.50 -5.42
C PHE A 52 1.45 -15.54 -5.91
N PHE A 53 2.42 -15.83 -5.07
CA PHE A 53 3.38 -16.89 -5.26
C PHE A 53 3.17 -17.94 -4.17
N LEU A 54 3.03 -19.19 -4.59
CA LEU A 54 3.04 -20.34 -3.71
C LEU A 54 4.25 -21.19 -4.10
N ALA A 55 5.21 -21.31 -3.18
CA ALA A 55 6.34 -22.20 -3.39
C ALA A 55 5.84 -23.66 -3.47
N PRO A 56 6.45 -24.52 -4.29
CA PRO A 56 6.00 -25.91 -4.48
C PRO A 56 5.97 -26.72 -3.17
N ASN A 57 6.83 -26.36 -2.20
CA ASN A 57 6.88 -26.97 -0.86
C ASN A 57 6.45 -26.00 0.26
N GLY A 58 5.91 -24.83 -0.11
CA GLY A 58 5.56 -23.78 0.84
C GLY A 58 4.11 -23.87 1.28
N THR A 59 3.88 -23.70 2.57
CA THR A 59 2.52 -23.59 3.14
C THR A 59 1.97 -22.16 3.07
N ARG A 60 2.84 -21.15 2.90
CA ARG A 60 2.48 -19.72 2.94
C ARG A 60 2.44 -19.13 1.54
N LYS A 61 1.31 -18.49 1.21
CA LYS A 61 1.16 -17.67 0.00
C LYS A 61 1.81 -16.31 0.23
N GLU A 62 2.73 -15.94 -0.65
CA GLU A 62 3.31 -14.60 -0.68
C GLU A 62 2.57 -13.75 -1.69
N TRP A 63 2.08 -12.60 -1.24
CA TRP A 63 1.36 -11.68 -2.10
C TRP A 63 2.32 -10.60 -2.61
N ILE A 64 2.13 -10.22 -3.86
CA ILE A 64 2.84 -9.15 -4.54
C ILE A 64 1.76 -8.22 -5.07
N ILE A 65 1.82 -6.96 -4.67
CA ILE A 65 0.81 -5.96 -4.95
C ILE A 65 1.45 -4.88 -5.81
N SER A 66 0.81 -4.51 -6.92
CA SER A 66 1.21 -3.34 -7.69
C SER A 66 0.86 -2.04 -6.97
N ARG A 67 1.59 -0.98 -7.30
CA ARG A 67 1.29 0.38 -6.86
C ARG A 67 -0.12 0.80 -7.29
N ASP A 68 -0.51 0.41 -8.49
CA ASP A 68 -1.78 0.77 -9.10
C ASP A 68 -2.95 0.10 -8.35
N ALA A 69 -2.81 -1.16 -7.93
CA ALA A 69 -3.80 -1.82 -7.05
C ALA A 69 -4.03 -1.03 -5.74
N MET A 70 -2.96 -0.51 -5.13
CA MET A 70 -3.07 0.30 -3.92
C MET A 70 -3.77 1.64 -4.18
N PHE A 71 -3.55 2.25 -5.35
CA PHE A 71 -4.28 3.45 -5.76
C PHE A 71 -5.76 3.17 -5.97
N VAL A 72 -6.13 2.05 -6.60
CA VAL A 72 -7.54 1.66 -6.79
C VAL A 72 -8.23 1.43 -5.44
N TRP A 73 -7.59 0.74 -4.51
CA TRP A 73 -8.22 0.42 -3.22
C TRP A 73 -8.27 1.58 -2.23
N PHE A 74 -7.22 2.39 -2.15
CA PHE A 74 -7.04 3.33 -1.06
C PHE A 74 -6.77 4.77 -1.53
N GLY A 75 -6.61 4.99 -2.83
CA GLY A 75 -6.26 6.28 -3.40
C GLY A 75 -4.81 6.68 -3.10
N GLU A 76 -4.58 7.97 -2.94
CA GLU A 76 -3.23 8.51 -2.70
C GLU A 76 -2.64 8.08 -1.35
N PRO A 77 -1.33 7.76 -1.31
CA PRO A 77 -0.65 7.38 -0.07
C PRO A 77 -0.67 8.54 0.95
N ARG A 78 -1.11 8.25 2.18
CA ARG A 78 -1.31 9.26 3.24
C ARG A 78 -0.03 9.86 3.81
N ILE A 79 1.13 9.31 3.49
CA ILE A 79 2.42 9.73 4.08
C ILE A 79 2.84 11.13 3.62
N SER A 80 2.31 11.61 2.48
CA SER A 80 2.50 12.99 2.06
C SER A 80 1.83 14.00 3.00
N LYS A 81 0.74 13.65 3.69
CA LYS A 81 -0.02 14.58 4.55
C LYS A 81 0.55 14.71 5.97
N ASN A 82 1.20 13.66 6.48
CA ASN A 82 1.82 13.72 7.82
C ASN A 82 3.16 14.46 7.81
N LEU A 83 3.88 14.53 6.68
CA LEU A 83 5.05 15.38 6.58
C LEU A 83 4.65 16.86 6.79
N PHE A 84 3.56 17.32 6.18
CA PHE A 84 3.05 18.68 6.41
C PHE A 84 2.59 18.95 7.85
N ARG A 85 2.04 17.95 8.56
CA ARG A 85 1.60 18.13 9.96
C ARG A 85 2.76 18.15 10.95
N ILE A 86 3.81 17.36 10.73
CA ILE A 86 5.00 17.35 11.59
C ILE A 86 5.84 18.61 11.32
N TYR A 87 6.07 18.98 10.05
CA TYR A 87 6.81 20.21 9.71
C TYR A 87 6.00 21.48 9.98
N GLY A 88 4.67 21.44 9.91
CA GLY A 88 3.78 22.58 10.22
C GLY A 88 3.63 22.90 11.71
N ILE A 89 3.95 21.95 12.61
CA ILE A 89 3.96 22.19 14.06
C ILE A 89 5.31 22.78 14.53
N ILE A 90 6.40 22.54 13.80
CA ILE A 90 7.71 23.12 14.13
C ILE A 90 7.81 24.60 13.71
N CYS A 91 6.94 25.08 12.81
CA CYS A 91 7.07 26.40 12.18
C CYS A 91 6.45 27.58 12.95
N THR A 92 5.99 27.42 14.20
CA THR A 92 5.34 28.55 14.92
C THR A 92 6.01 29.00 16.22
N LYS A 93 7.18 28.47 16.60
CA LYS A 93 7.95 28.97 17.76
C LYS A 93 9.45 28.73 17.62
N LYS A 94 10.09 29.46 16.71
CA LYS A 94 11.48 29.94 16.84
C LYS A 94 11.77 30.93 15.71
N ASP A 95 11.53 32.17 16.06
CA ASP A 95 12.25 33.37 15.68
C ASP A 95 13.27 33.32 14.53
N ILE A 96 13.07 34.26 13.59
CA ILE A 96 13.99 35.34 13.18
C ILE A 96 15.39 34.94 12.62
N PHE A 97 15.78 35.58 11.50
CA PHE A 97 17.08 35.62 10.79
C PHE A 97 17.45 34.34 10.03
N TYR A 98 17.75 34.36 8.72
CA TYR A 98 18.62 35.25 7.93
C TYR A 98 17.95 35.62 6.58
N ASP A 99 17.87 36.89 6.15
CA ASP A 99 18.85 37.62 5.33
C ASP A 99 19.56 36.71 4.30
N THR A 100 19.25 36.73 3.00
CA THR A 100 19.36 37.85 2.04
C THR A 100 18.63 37.48 0.75
#